data_AF-A0A927X4F2-F1
#
_entry.id   AF-A0A927X4F2-F1
#
_cell.length_a   1.000
_cell.length_b   1.000
_cell.length_c   1.000
_cell.angle_alpha   90.00
_cell.angle_beta   90.00
_cell.angle_gamma   90.00
#
_symmetry.space_group_name_H-M   'P 1'
#
loop_
_entity.id
_entity.type
_entity.pdbx_description
1 polymer ?
#
loop_
_entity_poly.entity_id
_entity_poly.type
_entity_poly.pdbx_seq_one_letter_code
_entity_poly.pdbx_strand_id
1 'polypeptide(L)'
;MSLTEKKIIKECSDYGIINLRKLEKIEDYKLVIKIVNENPISLEEYILKLYEEGNHSELFKYVVDNNLTFLRGFYLARNHPNASCKTIEEAMKNSISRDPSYKKMCIFLYANMDILIQNVNITNYPYSMIERVKIFKKEYINRLLKQHNHIQQVKEILKKGNFKIHEFETMLEERKFRHLAIDLCSAIELVIEKKYHLEGGLQEKMDEYTKSICKNEEVKPLLTKLRKYRNKCVHSNMDLDYEEPTYVEFKYLINYLTNFGYGEEDYE
;
A
#
# COMPACT_ATOMS: atom_id res chain seq x y z
N MET A 1 -2.18 14.11 -16.76
CA MET A 1 -1.88 13.97 -15.32
C MET A 1 -2.30 15.23 -14.57
N SER A 2 -3.20 15.11 -13.59
CA SER A 2 -3.78 16.21 -12.80
C SER A 2 -2.79 16.82 -11.80
N LEU A 3 -3.15 17.96 -11.20
CA LEU A 3 -2.31 18.59 -10.17
C LEU A 3 -2.20 17.71 -8.91
N THR A 4 -3.31 17.07 -8.52
CA THR A 4 -3.39 16.15 -7.38
C THR A 4 -2.55 14.88 -7.62
N GLU A 5 -2.62 14.30 -8.82
CA GLU A 5 -1.78 13.16 -9.23
C GLU A 5 -0.28 13.50 -9.09
N LYS A 6 0.16 14.65 -9.63
CA LYS A 6 1.55 15.10 -9.55
C LYS A 6 2.02 15.31 -8.11
N LYS A 7 1.17 15.87 -7.25
CA LYS A 7 1.48 16.10 -5.82
C LYS A 7 1.67 14.76 -5.11
N ILE A 8 0.73 13.83 -5.26
CA ILE A 8 0.79 12.51 -4.61
C ILE A 8 1.99 11.71 -5.10
N ILE A 9 2.28 11.70 -6.40
CA ILE A 9 3.49 11.03 -6.93
C ILE A 9 4.76 11.62 -6.30
N LYS A 10 4.85 12.95 -6.15
CA LYS A 10 6.01 13.60 -5.51
C LYS A 10 6.14 13.26 -4.02
N GLU A 11 5.03 13.14 -3.29
CA GLU A 11 5.03 12.82 -1.85
C GLU A 11 5.26 11.33 -1.58
N CYS A 12 4.74 10.46 -2.46
CA CYS A 12 4.85 9.00 -2.36
C CYS A 12 6.08 8.42 -3.08
N SER A 13 6.84 9.22 -3.83
CA SER A 13 8.04 8.74 -4.51
C SER A 13 9.31 8.98 -3.69
N ASP A 14 10.18 7.97 -3.68
CA ASP A 14 11.57 8.08 -3.25
C ASP A 14 12.45 7.89 -4.51
N TYR A 15 13.19 8.93 -4.89
CA TYR A 15 14.08 8.95 -6.06
C TYR A 15 13.44 8.55 -7.41
N GLY A 16 12.15 8.85 -7.62
CA GLY A 16 11.43 8.51 -8.86
C GLY A 16 10.75 7.14 -8.85
N ILE A 17 11.00 6.32 -7.80
CA ILE A 17 10.32 5.05 -7.55
C ILE A 17 9.17 5.29 -6.57
N ILE A 18 8.02 4.65 -6.76
CA ILE A 18 6.84 4.78 -5.87
C ILE A 18 7.00 3.90 -4.63
N ASN A 19 6.92 4.53 -3.45
CA ASN A 19 6.91 3.84 -2.17
C ASN A 19 5.48 3.42 -1.81
N LEU A 20 5.18 2.13 -1.99
CA LEU A 20 3.85 1.56 -1.77
C LEU A 20 3.32 1.79 -0.34
N ARG A 21 4.19 1.83 0.69
CA ARG A 21 3.76 2.10 2.08
C ARG A 21 3.28 3.54 2.31
N LYS A 22 3.74 4.49 1.50
CA LYS A 22 3.21 5.86 1.49
C LYS A 22 1.88 5.91 0.73
N LEU A 23 1.81 5.17 -0.38
CA LEU A 23 0.65 5.10 -1.26
C LEU A 23 -0.56 4.36 -0.62
N GLU A 24 -0.32 3.33 0.19
CA GLU A 24 -1.34 2.59 0.97
C GLU A 24 -2.13 3.47 1.95
N LYS A 25 -1.66 4.68 2.26
CA LYS A 25 -2.35 5.64 3.13
C LYS A 25 -3.39 6.50 2.42
N ILE A 26 -3.61 6.27 1.12
CA ILE A 26 -4.50 7.07 0.26
C ILE A 26 -5.77 6.28 -0.02
N GLU A 27 -6.91 6.82 0.43
CA GLU A 27 -8.22 6.17 0.31
C GLU A 27 -8.78 6.12 -1.12
N ASP A 28 -8.23 6.90 -2.05
CA ASP A 28 -8.59 6.83 -3.47
C ASP A 28 -7.89 5.65 -4.15
N TYR A 29 -8.42 4.45 -3.93
CA TYR A 29 -7.92 3.21 -4.53
C TYR A 29 -7.83 3.28 -6.07
N LYS A 30 -8.68 4.04 -6.76
CA LYS A 30 -8.61 4.18 -8.23
C LYS A 30 -7.37 4.96 -8.64
N LEU A 31 -7.08 6.05 -7.94
CA LEU A 31 -5.87 6.83 -8.10
C LEU A 31 -4.61 6.05 -7.72
N VAL A 32 -4.64 5.29 -6.61
CA VAL A 32 -3.54 4.41 -6.18
C VAL A 32 -3.21 3.38 -7.26
N ILE A 33 -4.21 2.65 -7.77
CA ILE A 33 -4.04 1.65 -8.83
C ILE A 33 -3.47 2.28 -10.11
N LYS A 34 -3.96 3.46 -10.49
CA LYS A 34 -3.43 4.22 -11.63
C LYS A 34 -1.95 4.56 -11.44
N ILE A 35 -1.58 5.10 -10.27
CA ILE A 35 -0.19 5.46 -9.96
C ILE A 35 0.73 4.26 -10.03
N VAL A 36 0.33 3.11 -9.48
CA VAL A 36 1.13 1.86 -9.53
C VAL A 36 1.29 1.33 -10.95
N ASN A 37 0.29 1.49 -11.81
CA ASN A 37 0.41 1.09 -13.23
C ASN A 37 1.33 2.04 -14.03
N GLU A 38 1.18 3.36 -13.86
CA GLU A 38 1.87 4.37 -14.68
C GLU A 38 3.30 4.71 -14.23
N ASN A 39 3.68 4.28 -13.02
CA ASN A 39 4.96 4.63 -12.39
C ASN A 39 5.73 3.39 -11.90
N PRO A 40 7.07 3.46 -11.88
CA PRO A 40 7.89 2.34 -11.42
C PRO A 40 7.79 2.18 -9.89
N ILE A 41 7.63 0.95 -9.43
CA ILE A 41 7.68 0.59 -8.00
C ILE A 41 8.99 -0.09 -7.61
N SER A 42 9.83 -0.38 -8.60
CA SER A 42 11.16 -0.95 -8.42
C SER A 42 12.22 -0.16 -9.21
N LEU A 43 13.48 -0.42 -8.89
CA LEU A 43 14.63 0.16 -9.56
C LEU A 43 14.71 -0.26 -11.03
N GLU A 44 14.40 -1.53 -11.32
CA GLU A 44 14.44 -2.13 -12.65
C GLU A 44 13.41 -1.48 -13.58
N GLU A 45 12.19 -1.24 -13.10
CA GLU A 45 11.18 -0.50 -13.86
C GLU A 45 11.58 0.96 -14.08
N TYR A 46 12.19 1.62 -13.10
CA TYR A 46 12.63 3.02 -13.23
C TYR A 46 13.73 3.17 -14.29
N ILE A 47 14.69 2.24 -14.28
CA ILE A 47 15.75 2.16 -15.28
C ILE A 47 15.20 1.84 -16.67
N LEU A 48 14.28 0.87 -16.78
CA LEU A 48 13.64 0.53 -18.04
C LEU A 48 12.89 1.74 -18.60
N LYS A 49 12.09 2.42 -17.77
CA LYS A 49 11.33 3.60 -18.16
C LYS A 49 12.23 4.71 -18.70
N LEU A 50 13.30 5.08 -17.97
CA LEU A 50 14.25 6.10 -18.44
C LEU A 50 14.99 5.69 -19.73
N TYR A 51 15.21 4.40 -19.95
CA TYR A 51 15.80 3.87 -21.17
C TYR A 51 14.81 3.94 -22.35
N GLU A 52 13.57 3.51 -22.17
CA GLU A 52 12.48 3.54 -23.17
C GLU A 52 12.06 4.98 -23.53
N GLU A 53 12.07 5.90 -22.57
CA GLU A 53 11.82 7.34 -22.77
C GLU A 53 13.01 8.07 -23.43
N GLY A 54 14.15 7.39 -23.67
CA GLY A 54 15.35 7.99 -24.26
C GLY A 54 16.10 8.96 -23.33
N ASN A 55 15.75 9.01 -22.05
CA ASN A 55 16.31 9.95 -21.06
C ASN A 55 17.64 9.44 -20.48
N HIS A 56 18.61 9.19 -21.37
CA HIS A 56 19.89 8.58 -21.02
C HIS A 56 20.76 9.43 -20.08
N SER A 57 20.57 10.76 -20.07
CA SER A 57 21.29 11.66 -19.16
C SER A 57 20.85 11.49 -17.71
N GLU A 58 19.54 11.34 -17.47
CA GLU A 58 19.00 11.14 -16.11
C GLU A 58 19.26 9.73 -15.62
N LEU A 59 19.18 8.73 -16.51
CA LEU A 59 19.59 7.36 -16.22
C LEU A 59 21.05 7.27 -15.77
N PHE A 60 21.96 7.93 -16.50
CA PHE A 60 23.38 7.97 -16.13
C PHE A 60 23.59 8.62 -14.77
N LYS A 61 22.98 9.79 -14.53
CA LYS A 61 23.08 10.50 -13.25
C LYS A 61 22.61 9.62 -12.09
N TYR A 62 21.42 9.01 -12.20
CA TYR A 62 20.86 8.15 -11.17
C TYR A 62 21.78 6.97 -10.82
N VAL A 63 22.30 6.30 -11.85
CA VAL A 63 23.18 5.14 -11.73
C VAL A 63 24.53 5.48 -11.09
N VAL A 64 25.02 6.69 -11.32
CA VAL A 64 26.24 7.26 -10.75
C VAL A 64 26.02 7.67 -9.28
N ASP A 65 24.94 8.40 -8.99
CA ASP A 65 24.60 8.89 -7.64
C ASP A 65 24.30 7.75 -6.65
N ASN A 66 23.66 6.67 -7.13
CA ASN A 66 23.32 5.49 -6.30
C ASN A 66 24.41 4.39 -6.29
N ASN A 67 25.59 4.67 -6.85
CA ASN A 67 26.74 3.77 -6.89
C ASN A 67 26.41 2.34 -7.39
N LEU A 68 25.55 2.22 -8.40
CA LEU A 68 25.09 0.94 -8.94
C LEU A 68 26.16 0.32 -9.84
N THR A 69 27.17 -0.29 -9.22
CA THR A 69 28.40 -0.84 -9.84
C THR A 69 28.16 -1.79 -11.02
N PHE A 70 26.97 -2.37 -11.15
CA PHE A 70 26.60 -3.28 -12.23
C PHE A 70 25.91 -2.58 -13.42
N LEU A 71 25.06 -1.60 -13.15
CA LEU A 71 24.30 -0.85 -14.17
C LEU A 71 25.03 0.37 -14.69
N ARG A 72 25.89 0.95 -13.85
CA ARG A 72 26.94 1.84 -14.35
C ARG A 72 27.70 1.02 -15.38
N GLY A 73 27.98 -0.27 -15.06
CA GLY A 73 28.61 -1.41 -15.79
C GLY A 73 28.25 -1.62 -17.24
N PHE A 74 27.30 -0.82 -17.68
CA PHE A 74 26.61 -0.87 -18.92
C PHE A 74 26.90 0.26 -19.97
N TYR A 75 27.01 1.58 -19.73
CA TYR A 75 26.53 2.61 -20.70
C TYR A 75 27.18 2.99 -22.13
N LEU A 76 28.50 3.08 -22.40
CA LEU A 76 29.20 3.22 -23.71
C LEU A 76 29.45 2.03 -24.64
N ALA A 77 29.49 0.72 -24.30
CA ALA A 77 29.82 -0.26 -25.37
C ALA A 77 28.85 -0.07 -26.54
N ARG A 78 27.61 0.18 -26.17
CA ARG A 78 26.51 0.58 -27.01
C ARG A 78 26.66 1.92 -27.72
N ASN A 79 27.29 2.93 -27.09
CA ASN A 79 27.36 4.30 -27.62
C ASN A 79 28.69 4.67 -28.30
N HIS A 80 29.77 3.91 -28.08
CA HIS A 80 31.10 4.13 -28.65
C HIS A 80 31.81 2.81 -29.02
N PRO A 81 31.25 2.00 -29.96
CA PRO A 81 31.84 0.70 -30.32
C PRO A 81 33.25 0.79 -30.92
N ASN A 82 33.64 1.93 -31.50
CA ASN A 82 34.93 2.14 -32.17
C ASN A 82 35.75 3.33 -31.62
N ALA A 83 35.32 4.00 -30.54
CA ALA A 83 36.08 5.15 -30.05
C ALA A 83 37.30 4.68 -29.25
N SER A 84 38.50 5.09 -29.68
CA SER A 84 39.71 4.84 -28.88
C SER A 84 39.56 5.48 -27.50
N CYS A 85 40.12 4.85 -26.46
CA CYS A 85 39.93 5.30 -25.06
C CYS A 85 40.24 6.80 -24.88
N LYS A 86 41.20 7.37 -25.62
CA LYS A 86 41.53 8.80 -25.62
C LYS A 86 40.33 9.71 -25.92
N THR A 87 39.51 9.37 -26.91
CA THR A 87 38.38 10.22 -27.35
C THR A 87 37.31 10.32 -26.26
N ILE A 88 37.07 9.20 -25.58
CA ILE A 88 36.15 9.09 -24.44
C ILE A 88 36.75 9.81 -23.21
N GLU A 89 38.05 9.62 -22.97
CA GLU A 89 38.77 10.35 -21.92
C GLU A 89 38.76 11.87 -22.10
N GLU A 90 38.71 12.38 -23.34
CA GLU A 90 38.68 13.81 -23.64
C GLU A 90 37.27 14.42 -23.53
N ALA A 91 36.23 13.72 -23.97
CA ALA A 91 34.85 14.10 -23.66
C ALA A 91 34.60 14.15 -22.14
N MET A 92 35.09 13.13 -21.40
CA MET A 92 34.95 13.07 -19.94
C MET A 92 35.81 14.07 -19.17
N LYS A 93 36.99 14.48 -19.67
CA LYS A 93 37.79 15.55 -19.06
C LYS A 93 37.01 16.86 -18.95
N ASN A 94 36.06 17.10 -19.85
CA ASN A 94 35.23 18.30 -19.89
C ASN A 94 33.95 18.17 -19.04
N SER A 95 33.60 16.96 -18.57
CA SER A 95 32.37 16.70 -17.82
C SER A 95 32.62 15.93 -16.50
N ILE A 96 32.88 16.70 -15.43
CA ILE A 96 32.73 16.34 -14.01
C ILE A 96 33.81 15.41 -13.40
N SER A 97 34.35 15.87 -12.26
CA SER A 97 35.21 15.17 -11.29
C SER A 97 36.64 14.81 -11.71
N ARG A 98 37.60 15.08 -10.83
CA ARG A 98 39.05 14.84 -11.04
C ARG A 98 39.57 13.49 -10.50
N ASP A 99 38.70 12.64 -9.95
CA ASP A 99 39.11 11.34 -9.38
C ASP A 99 39.41 10.29 -10.48
N PRO A 100 40.66 9.80 -10.61
CA PRO A 100 41.04 8.80 -11.61
C PRO A 100 40.33 7.45 -11.43
N SER A 101 39.94 7.11 -10.20
CA SER A 101 39.21 5.91 -9.84
C SER A 101 37.80 5.98 -10.43
N TYR A 102 37.15 7.12 -10.25
CA TYR A 102 35.83 7.41 -10.80
C TYR A 102 35.81 7.41 -12.33
N LYS A 103 36.91 7.87 -12.94
CA LYS A 103 37.12 7.84 -14.40
C LYS A 103 37.24 6.41 -14.95
N LYS A 104 38.10 5.57 -14.36
CA LYS A 104 38.22 4.14 -14.73
C LYS A 104 36.94 3.37 -14.48
N MET A 105 36.29 3.66 -13.36
CA MET A 105 34.97 3.14 -13.01
C MET A 105 34.02 3.52 -14.16
N CYS A 106 33.77 4.80 -14.45
CA CYS A 106 32.97 5.19 -15.62
C CYS A 106 33.42 4.56 -16.94
N ILE A 107 34.70 4.30 -17.24
CA ILE A 107 35.13 3.74 -18.54
C ILE A 107 35.01 2.20 -18.65
N PHE A 108 35.16 1.43 -17.56
CA PHE A 108 34.70 0.02 -17.57
C PHE A 108 33.19 -0.06 -17.67
N LEU A 109 32.56 0.87 -16.96
CA LEU A 109 31.17 0.75 -16.66
C LEU A 109 30.36 1.19 -17.87
N TYR A 110 30.75 2.26 -18.50
CA TYR A 110 30.21 2.60 -19.79
C TYR A 110 30.40 1.35 -20.75
N ALA A 111 31.37 0.44 -20.65
CA ALA A 111 31.60 -0.61 -21.68
C ALA A 111 30.65 -1.85 -21.85
N ASN A 112 29.32 -1.91 -21.60
CA ASN A 112 28.52 -3.16 -21.90
C ASN A 112 27.03 -3.09 -22.43
N MET A 113 26.40 -1.94 -22.75
CA MET A 113 24.93 -1.59 -22.61
C MET A 113 23.87 -2.39 -23.36
N ASP A 114 24.25 -3.46 -24.02
CA ASP A 114 23.34 -4.40 -24.68
C ASP A 114 23.17 -5.68 -23.84
N ILE A 115 24.23 -6.12 -23.15
CA ILE A 115 24.33 -7.43 -22.47
C ILE A 115 23.39 -7.60 -21.26
N LEU A 116 23.27 -6.67 -20.33
CA LEU A 116 22.35 -6.68 -19.17
C LEU A 116 20.88 -6.42 -19.54
N ILE A 117 20.56 -5.56 -20.51
CA ILE A 117 19.17 -5.45 -21.03
C ILE A 117 18.78 -6.74 -21.77
N GLN A 118 19.73 -7.40 -22.45
CA GLN A 118 19.53 -8.73 -23.00
C GLN A 118 19.48 -9.82 -21.90
N ASN A 119 20.33 -9.78 -20.86
CA ASN A 119 20.35 -10.76 -19.76
C ASN A 119 19.20 -10.58 -18.75
N VAL A 120 18.58 -9.39 -18.72
CA VAL A 120 17.28 -9.16 -18.09
C VAL A 120 16.15 -9.85 -18.88
N ASN A 121 16.37 -10.25 -20.15
CA ASN A 121 15.39 -10.90 -21.01
C ASN A 121 15.76 -12.33 -21.48
N ILE A 122 17.00 -12.82 -21.27
CA ILE A 122 17.56 -14.05 -21.88
C ILE A 122 18.60 -14.63 -20.89
N THR A 123 18.65 -15.91 -20.48
CA THR A 123 17.76 -17.09 -20.53
C THR A 123 18.14 -17.98 -19.33
N ASN A 124 17.30 -18.96 -18.97
CA ASN A 124 17.54 -20.01 -17.93
C ASN A 124 17.38 -19.65 -16.44
N TYR A 125 16.88 -18.46 -16.09
CA TYR A 125 16.26 -18.24 -14.76
C TYR A 125 14.73 -18.23 -14.89
N PRO A 126 13.97 -18.91 -14.01
CA PRO A 126 12.52 -18.81 -14.01
C PRO A 126 12.09 -17.40 -13.59
N TYR A 127 11.51 -16.68 -14.56
CA TYR A 127 11.09 -15.27 -14.51
C TYR A 127 12.23 -14.26 -14.35
N SER A 128 12.38 -13.38 -15.35
CA SER A 128 13.16 -12.16 -15.24
C SER A 128 12.64 -11.25 -14.13
N MET A 129 13.49 -10.41 -13.56
CA MET A 129 13.07 -9.50 -12.47
C MET A 129 11.91 -8.59 -12.88
N ILE A 130 11.87 -8.14 -14.14
CA ILE A 130 10.76 -7.35 -14.68
C ILE A 130 9.43 -8.12 -14.62
N GLU A 131 9.40 -9.39 -15.03
CA GLU A 131 8.18 -10.21 -14.93
C GLU A 131 7.78 -10.45 -13.48
N ARG A 132 8.74 -10.62 -12.56
CA ARG A 132 8.44 -10.71 -11.12
C ARG A 132 7.80 -9.41 -10.59
N VAL A 133 8.28 -8.24 -11.02
CA VAL A 133 7.69 -6.95 -10.63
C VAL A 133 6.30 -6.76 -11.25
N LYS A 134 6.06 -7.19 -12.50
CA LYS A 134 4.72 -7.20 -13.11
C LYS A 134 3.74 -8.11 -12.36
N ILE A 135 4.16 -9.31 -12.00
CA ILE A 135 3.37 -10.26 -11.18
C ILE A 135 3.05 -9.60 -9.83
N PHE A 136 4.05 -9.06 -9.13
CA PHE A 136 3.86 -8.38 -7.86
C PHE A 136 2.93 -7.15 -7.96
N LYS A 137 3.05 -6.31 -9.01
CA LYS A 137 2.10 -5.22 -9.29
C LYS A 137 0.67 -5.74 -9.42
N LYS A 138 0.47 -6.81 -10.17
CA LYS A 138 -0.84 -7.43 -10.39
C LYS A 138 -1.43 -7.99 -9.08
N GLU A 139 -0.63 -8.68 -8.28
CA GLU A 139 -1.04 -9.20 -6.96
C GLU A 139 -1.38 -8.07 -5.99
N TYR A 140 -0.53 -7.03 -5.91
CA TYR A 140 -0.75 -5.84 -5.10
C TYR A 140 -2.04 -5.09 -5.50
N ILE A 141 -2.27 -4.88 -6.79
CA ILE A 141 -3.49 -4.27 -7.33
C ILE A 141 -4.71 -5.14 -7.03
N ASN A 142 -4.62 -6.45 -7.20
CA ASN A 142 -5.70 -7.38 -6.87
C ASN A 142 -6.06 -7.33 -5.37
N ARG A 143 -5.06 -7.24 -4.48
CA ARG A 143 -5.26 -7.08 -3.03
C ARG A 143 -5.96 -5.76 -2.70
N LEU A 144 -5.54 -4.65 -3.32
CA LEU A 144 -6.22 -3.35 -3.18
C LEU A 144 -7.65 -3.37 -3.72
N LEU A 145 -7.91 -4.07 -4.84
CA LEU A 145 -9.26 -4.22 -5.39
C LEU A 145 -10.15 -5.08 -4.47
N LYS A 146 -9.63 -6.17 -3.90
CA LYS A 146 -10.32 -6.93 -2.84
C LYS A 146 -10.69 -6.02 -1.67
N GLN A 147 -9.73 -5.26 -1.15
CA GLN A 147 -9.93 -4.32 -0.04
C GLN A 147 -11.00 -3.28 -0.38
N HIS A 148 -10.90 -2.65 -1.54
CA HIS A 148 -11.86 -1.65 -1.99
C HIS A 148 -13.28 -2.22 -2.07
N ASN A 149 -13.44 -3.37 -2.72
CA ASN A 149 -14.74 -4.03 -2.88
C ASN A 149 -15.35 -4.41 -1.52
N HIS A 150 -14.54 -4.96 -0.61
CA HIS A 150 -14.95 -5.25 0.77
C HIS A 150 -15.44 -3.98 1.49
N ILE A 151 -14.66 -2.89 1.45
CA ILE A 151 -15.04 -1.62 2.11
C ILE A 151 -16.33 -1.05 1.50
N GLN A 152 -16.54 -1.17 0.18
CA GLN A 152 -17.79 -0.74 -0.45
C GLN A 152 -18.98 -1.59 -0.01
N GLN A 153 -18.84 -2.92 0.08
CA GLN A 153 -19.90 -3.81 0.59
C GLN A 153 -20.32 -3.43 2.02
N VAL A 154 -19.36 -3.21 2.91
CA VAL A 154 -19.64 -2.76 4.30
C VAL A 154 -20.32 -1.39 4.30
N LYS A 155 -19.84 -0.42 3.49
CA LYS A 155 -20.48 0.90 3.35
C LYS A 155 -21.92 0.81 2.81
N GLU A 156 -22.21 -0.11 1.88
CA GLU A 156 -23.57 -0.35 1.39
C GLU A 156 -24.49 -0.98 2.45
N ILE A 157 -23.99 -1.92 3.25
CA ILE A 157 -24.75 -2.51 4.37
C ILE A 157 -25.11 -1.42 5.39
N LEU A 158 -24.12 -0.61 5.82
CA LEU A 158 -24.33 0.49 6.75
C LEU A 158 -25.33 1.52 6.22
N LYS A 159 -25.21 1.88 4.93
CA LYS A 159 -26.14 2.79 4.26
C LYS A 159 -27.58 2.25 4.23
N LYS A 160 -27.78 0.94 4.01
CA LYS A 160 -29.10 0.28 4.09
C LYS A 160 -29.66 0.29 5.51
N GLY A 161 -28.80 0.27 6.53
CA GLY A 161 -29.15 0.47 7.94
C GLY A 161 -29.31 1.93 8.38
N ASN A 162 -29.19 2.90 7.48
CA ASN A 162 -29.15 4.34 7.77
C ASN A 162 -27.97 4.83 8.65
N PHE A 163 -26.93 4.02 8.86
CA PHE A 163 -25.74 4.42 9.61
C PHE A 163 -24.73 5.16 8.72
N LYS A 164 -24.17 6.29 9.19
CA LYS A 164 -23.04 6.98 8.53
C LYS A 164 -21.83 7.03 9.47
N ILE A 165 -20.65 6.70 8.94
CA ILE A 165 -19.39 6.67 9.72
C ILE A 165 -19.12 8.01 10.44
N HIS A 166 -19.35 9.12 9.76
CA HIS A 166 -19.14 10.46 10.32
C HIS A 166 -20.05 10.79 11.51
N GLU A 167 -21.20 10.12 11.65
CA GLU A 167 -22.08 10.29 12.81
C GLU A 167 -21.47 9.63 14.06
N PHE A 168 -20.77 8.49 13.91
CA PHE A 168 -19.99 7.90 15.00
C PHE A 168 -18.80 8.77 15.41
N GLU A 169 -18.06 9.34 14.45
CA GLU A 169 -16.98 10.28 14.71
C GLU A 169 -17.49 11.51 15.47
N THR A 170 -18.61 12.08 15.04
CA THR A 170 -19.25 13.23 15.70
C THR A 170 -19.66 12.88 17.13
N MET A 171 -20.31 11.73 17.35
CA MET A 171 -20.67 11.27 18.69
C MET A 171 -19.45 10.99 19.59
N LEU A 172 -18.33 10.56 19.03
CA LEU A 172 -17.07 10.36 19.74
C LEU A 172 -16.47 11.70 20.23
N GLU A 173 -16.41 12.71 19.35
CA GLU A 173 -15.91 14.05 19.69
C GLU A 173 -16.83 14.78 20.69
N GLU A 174 -18.14 14.67 20.52
CA GLU A 174 -19.14 15.20 21.46
C GLU A 174 -19.24 14.40 22.77
N ARG A 175 -18.43 13.33 22.94
CA ARG A 175 -18.39 12.43 24.10
C ARG A 175 -19.75 11.80 24.44
N LYS A 176 -20.58 11.55 23.44
CA LYS A 176 -21.90 10.89 23.56
C LYS A 176 -21.76 9.36 23.67
N PHE A 177 -20.84 8.87 24.50
CA PHE A 177 -20.41 7.46 24.56
C PHE A 177 -21.56 6.45 24.71
N ARG A 178 -22.59 6.77 25.49
CA ARG A 178 -23.81 5.95 25.63
C ARG A 178 -24.54 5.73 24.30
N HIS A 179 -24.72 6.78 23.50
CA HIS A 179 -25.40 6.69 22.20
C HIS A 179 -24.48 6.02 21.18
N LEU A 180 -23.21 6.44 21.15
CA LEU A 180 -22.17 5.83 20.33
C LEU A 180 -22.11 4.31 20.52
N ALA A 181 -22.12 3.80 21.75
CA ALA A 181 -22.05 2.37 22.01
C ALA A 181 -23.30 1.59 21.57
N ILE A 182 -24.49 2.20 21.67
CA ILE A 182 -25.74 1.60 21.19
C ILE A 182 -25.71 1.49 19.67
N ASP A 183 -25.47 2.60 18.98
CA ASP A 183 -25.54 2.67 17.52
C ASP A 183 -24.38 1.90 16.87
N LEU A 184 -23.17 1.93 17.46
CA LEU A 184 -22.01 1.17 16.99
C LEU A 184 -22.21 -0.35 17.14
N CYS A 185 -22.82 -0.81 18.25
CA CYS A 185 -23.23 -2.22 18.37
C CYS A 185 -24.26 -2.61 17.30
N SER A 186 -25.28 -1.80 17.06
CA SER A 186 -26.30 -2.10 16.03
C SER A 186 -25.74 -2.06 14.61
N ALA A 187 -24.79 -1.19 14.32
CA ALA A 187 -24.07 -1.17 13.05
C ALA A 187 -23.19 -2.42 12.87
N ILE A 188 -22.44 -2.84 13.90
CA ILE A 188 -21.66 -4.07 13.90
C ILE A 188 -22.57 -5.30 13.72
N GLU A 189 -23.69 -5.37 14.44
CA GLU A 189 -24.67 -6.46 14.32
C GLU A 189 -25.21 -6.58 12.89
N LEU A 190 -25.56 -5.45 12.27
CA LEU A 190 -26.06 -5.42 10.90
C LEU A 190 -25.00 -5.89 9.89
N VAL A 191 -23.73 -5.52 10.07
CA VAL A 191 -22.63 -6.01 9.21
C VAL A 191 -22.42 -7.51 9.41
N ILE A 192 -22.43 -8.00 10.66
CA ILE A 192 -22.32 -9.43 10.96
C ILE A 192 -23.46 -10.22 10.28
N GLU A 193 -24.71 -9.80 10.46
CA GLU A 193 -25.89 -10.48 9.90
C GLU A 193 -25.90 -10.46 8.37
N LYS A 194 -25.55 -9.33 7.72
CA LYS A 194 -25.65 -9.19 6.26
C LYS A 194 -24.43 -9.70 5.50
N LYS A 195 -23.24 -9.72 6.12
CA LYS A 195 -22.01 -10.21 5.48
C LYS A 195 -21.71 -11.66 5.81
N TYR A 196 -21.90 -12.09 7.05
CA TYR A 196 -21.54 -13.42 7.53
C TYR A 196 -22.75 -14.33 7.78
N HIS A 197 -23.97 -13.84 7.55
CA HIS A 197 -25.21 -14.61 7.65
C HIS A 197 -25.46 -15.25 9.04
N LEU A 198 -24.91 -14.65 10.10
CA LEU A 198 -25.15 -15.11 11.47
C LEU A 198 -26.53 -14.66 11.95
N GLU A 199 -27.30 -15.61 12.46
CA GLU A 199 -28.65 -15.40 13.00
C GLU A 199 -28.63 -15.27 14.54
N GLY A 200 -29.80 -15.08 15.14
CA GLY A 200 -29.95 -14.92 16.59
C GLY A 200 -29.91 -13.47 17.08
N GLY A 201 -29.75 -13.29 18.39
CA GLY A 201 -29.62 -11.99 19.04
C GLY A 201 -28.18 -11.43 18.99
N LEU A 202 -28.04 -10.15 19.31
CA LEU A 202 -26.74 -9.44 19.37
C LEU A 202 -25.64 -10.23 20.11
N GLN A 203 -25.97 -10.87 21.23
CA GLN A 203 -25.00 -11.66 21.98
C GLN A 203 -24.52 -12.89 21.20
N GLU A 204 -25.43 -13.65 20.60
CA GLU A 204 -25.15 -14.87 19.85
C GLU A 204 -24.31 -14.54 18.61
N LYS A 205 -24.78 -13.59 17.78
CA LYS A 205 -24.05 -13.08 16.61
C LYS A 205 -22.62 -12.63 16.95
N MET A 206 -22.44 -11.85 18.03
CA MET A 206 -21.11 -11.37 18.42
C MET A 206 -20.23 -12.46 19.04
N ASP A 207 -20.78 -13.40 19.82
CA ASP A 207 -20.01 -14.52 20.39
C ASP A 207 -19.57 -15.50 19.28
N GLU A 208 -20.42 -15.77 18.29
CA GLU A 208 -20.06 -16.61 17.14
C GLU A 208 -19.06 -15.92 16.21
N TYR A 209 -19.26 -14.63 15.89
CA TYR A 209 -18.30 -13.85 15.12
C TYR A 209 -16.92 -13.82 15.80
N THR A 210 -16.85 -13.54 17.10
CA THR A 210 -15.58 -13.46 17.83
C THR A 210 -14.87 -14.80 18.03
N LYS A 211 -15.60 -15.92 18.03
CA LYS A 211 -15.01 -17.27 18.14
C LYS A 211 -14.57 -17.86 16.81
N SER A 212 -15.42 -17.72 15.78
CA SER A 212 -15.32 -18.52 14.56
C SER A 212 -14.78 -17.75 13.34
N ILE A 213 -14.88 -16.41 13.33
CA ILE A 213 -14.62 -15.58 12.14
C ILE A 213 -13.52 -14.54 12.40
N CYS A 214 -13.67 -13.75 13.47
CA CYS A 214 -12.73 -12.71 13.87
C CYS A 214 -11.35 -13.32 14.18
N LYS A 215 -10.39 -13.17 13.28
CA LYS A 215 -8.98 -13.58 13.53
C LYS A 215 -8.17 -12.54 14.29
N ASN A 216 -8.67 -11.31 14.45
CA ASN A 216 -7.98 -10.25 15.18
C ASN A 216 -8.17 -10.37 16.71
N GLU A 217 -7.15 -10.85 17.41
CA GLU A 217 -7.14 -11.01 18.88
C GLU A 217 -7.21 -9.68 19.65
N GLU A 218 -6.82 -8.55 19.07
CA GLU A 218 -6.98 -7.23 19.71
C GLU A 218 -8.45 -6.76 19.67
N VAL A 219 -9.19 -7.15 18.63
CA VAL A 219 -10.60 -6.74 18.42
C VAL A 219 -11.57 -7.53 19.32
N LYS A 220 -11.35 -8.83 19.51
CA LYS A 220 -12.22 -9.70 20.33
C LYS A 220 -12.56 -9.15 21.73
N PRO A 221 -11.59 -8.70 22.56
CA PRO A 221 -11.90 -8.11 23.85
C PRO A 221 -12.66 -6.78 23.72
N LEU A 222 -12.35 -5.96 22.70
CA LEU A 222 -13.02 -4.67 22.47
C LEU A 222 -14.50 -4.85 22.07
N LEU A 223 -14.80 -5.81 21.19
CA LEU A 223 -16.18 -6.17 20.84
C LEU A 223 -16.95 -6.68 22.07
N THR A 224 -16.30 -7.49 22.91
CA THR A 224 -16.90 -7.99 24.17
C THR A 224 -17.18 -6.85 25.16
N LYS A 225 -16.22 -5.92 25.32
CA LYS A 225 -16.32 -4.73 26.17
C LYS A 225 -17.44 -3.79 25.71
N LEU A 226 -17.48 -3.48 24.40
CA LEU A 226 -18.52 -2.68 23.76
C LEU A 226 -19.92 -3.28 24.01
N ARG A 227 -20.09 -4.60 23.79
CA ARG A 227 -21.37 -5.28 24.03
C ARG A 227 -21.82 -5.19 25.48
N LYS A 228 -20.91 -5.46 26.44
CA LYS A 228 -21.22 -5.35 27.88
C LYS A 228 -21.67 -3.93 28.24
N TYR A 229 -20.93 -2.91 27.81
CA TYR A 229 -21.26 -1.51 28.06
C TYR A 229 -22.58 -1.09 27.39
N ARG A 230 -22.84 -1.50 26.13
CA ARG A 230 -24.14 -1.30 25.47
C ARG A 230 -25.29 -1.95 26.25
N ASN A 231 -25.10 -3.17 26.76
CA ASN A 231 -26.14 -3.84 27.54
C ASN A 231 -26.45 -3.10 28.85
N LYS A 232 -25.44 -2.54 29.55
CA LYS A 232 -25.71 -1.64 30.70
C LYS A 232 -26.42 -0.35 30.29
N CYS A 233 -26.06 0.22 29.13
CA CYS A 233 -26.66 1.43 28.59
C CYS A 233 -28.15 1.27 28.24
N VAL A 234 -28.58 0.07 27.84
CA VAL A 234 -29.99 -0.25 27.50
C VAL A 234 -30.75 -0.82 28.70
N HIS A 235 -30.10 -1.64 29.54
CA HIS A 235 -30.69 -2.30 30.70
C HIS A 235 -30.05 -1.81 31.99
N SER A 236 -30.51 -0.66 32.49
CA SER A 236 -29.98 0.01 33.70
C SER A 236 -29.87 -0.92 34.92
N ASN A 237 -30.79 -1.87 35.03
CA ASN A 237 -30.97 -2.74 36.18
C ASN A 237 -30.10 -4.02 36.14
N MET A 238 -29.24 -4.19 35.14
CA MET A 238 -28.27 -5.28 35.12
C MET A 238 -27.00 -4.90 35.90
N ASP A 239 -26.75 -5.56 37.03
CA ASP A 239 -25.45 -5.57 37.70
C ASP A 239 -24.52 -6.60 37.01
N LEU A 240 -24.18 -6.28 35.76
CA LEU A 240 -23.10 -6.94 35.06
C LEU A 240 -21.77 -6.27 35.42
N ASP A 241 -20.71 -7.07 35.59
CA ASP A 241 -19.36 -6.56 35.62
C ASP A 241 -18.97 -6.06 34.20
N TYR A 242 -18.86 -4.74 34.05
CA TYR A 242 -18.59 -4.04 32.80
C TYR A 242 -17.54 -2.96 32.99
N GLU A 243 -16.76 -2.74 31.94
CA GLU A 243 -15.81 -1.65 31.83
C GLU A 243 -16.22 -0.79 30.63
N GLU A 244 -16.22 0.53 30.79
CA GLU A 244 -16.52 1.47 29.70
C GLU A 244 -15.37 1.50 28.68
N PRO A 245 -15.64 1.38 27.36
CA PRO A 245 -14.62 1.60 26.35
C PRO A 245 -14.08 3.04 26.45
N THR A 246 -12.76 3.18 26.49
CA THR A 246 -12.09 4.49 26.43
C THR A 246 -12.30 5.15 25.08
N TYR A 247 -12.06 6.47 25.00
CA TYR A 247 -12.10 7.21 23.73
C TYR A 247 -11.19 6.58 22.65
N VAL A 248 -10.03 6.02 23.03
CA VAL A 248 -9.10 5.35 22.11
C VAL A 248 -9.68 4.03 21.60
N GLU A 249 -10.30 3.23 22.48
CA GLU A 249 -10.96 1.98 22.10
C GLU A 249 -12.18 2.23 21.20
N PHE A 250 -13.01 3.25 21.50
CA PHE A 250 -14.09 3.66 20.59
C PHE A 250 -13.56 4.08 19.22
N LYS A 251 -12.49 4.88 19.16
CA LYS A 251 -11.85 5.29 17.90
C LYS A 251 -11.35 4.08 17.10
N TYR A 252 -10.75 3.11 17.77
CA TYR A 252 -10.31 1.85 17.14
C TYR A 252 -11.50 1.04 16.62
N LEU A 253 -12.59 0.93 17.38
CA LEU A 253 -13.81 0.22 16.97
C LEU A 253 -14.54 0.89 15.79
N ILE A 254 -14.56 2.22 15.71
CA ILE A 254 -15.09 2.95 14.53
C ILE A 254 -14.22 2.66 13.30
N ASN A 255 -12.88 2.71 13.45
CA ASN A 255 -11.96 2.36 12.36
C ASN A 255 -12.12 0.90 11.93
N TYR A 256 -12.32 -0.03 12.88
CA TYR A 256 -12.60 -1.44 12.59
C TYR A 256 -13.90 -1.60 11.82
N LEU A 257 -14.98 -0.86 12.17
CA LEU A 257 -16.23 -0.89 11.42
C LEU A 257 -16.05 -0.48 9.94
N THR A 258 -15.14 0.45 9.64
CA THR A 258 -14.87 0.81 8.23
C THR A 258 -14.14 -0.27 7.42
N ASN A 259 -13.44 -1.19 8.11
CA ASN A 259 -12.65 -2.29 7.52
C ASN A 259 -13.15 -3.66 8.01
N PHE A 260 -14.45 -3.79 8.31
CA PHE A 260 -14.99 -4.84 9.17
C PHE A 260 -14.73 -6.26 8.64
N GLY A 261 -13.79 -6.96 9.28
CA GLY A 261 -13.36 -8.31 8.91
C GLY A 261 -12.47 -8.37 7.66
N TYR A 262 -11.87 -7.25 7.22
CA TYR A 262 -10.87 -7.28 6.14
C TYR A 262 -9.57 -7.92 6.62
N GLY A 263 -9.01 -8.83 5.82
CA GLY A 263 -7.80 -9.59 6.17
C GLY A 263 -8.03 -10.83 7.05
N GLU A 264 -9.26 -11.07 7.51
CA GLU A 264 -9.62 -12.31 8.23
C GLU A 264 -9.83 -13.50 7.27
N GLU A 265 -10.11 -13.21 5.99
CA GLU A 265 -10.41 -14.18 4.92
C GLU A 265 -9.17 -14.64 4.11
N ASP A 266 -8.06 -13.88 4.11
CA ASP A 266 -6.88 -14.14 3.23
C ASP A 266 -5.84 -15.13 3.83
N TYR A 267 -6.24 -15.98 4.78
CA TYR A 267 -5.43 -17.08 5.32
C TYR A 267 -6.24 -18.37 5.41
N GLU A 268 -6.29 -19.08 4.28
CA GLU A 268 -6.58 -20.52 4.11
C GLU A 268 -5.45 -21.15 3.28
#